data_AF-A0A948W529-F1
#
_entry.id   AF-A0A948W529-F1
#
_cell.length_a   1.000
_cell.length_b   1.000
_cell.length_c   1.000
_cell.angle_alpha   90.00
_cell.angle_beta   90.00
_cell.angle_gamma   90.00
#
_symmetry.space_group_name_H-M   'P 1'
#
loop_
_entity.id
_entity.type
_entity.pdbx_description
1 polymer ?
#
loop_
_entity_poly.entity_id
_entity_poly.type
_entity_poly.pdbx_seq_one_letter_code
_entity_poly.pdbx_strand_id
1 'polypeptide(L)' 'MLKDTNRLGEAEPLSRRQLIIFIRFAASTGHEHPNFRVALSNYIEVLKQMGTSESEIGRRISTLLKEHDLGGG' A
#
# COMPACT_ATOMS: atom_id res chain seq x y z
N MET A 1 -3.34 -14.44 -22.20
CA MET A 1 -2.85 -13.49 -21.18
C MET A 1 -3.77 -13.54 -19.94
N LEU A 2 -3.71 -14.64 -19.17
CA LEU A 2 -4.46 -14.79 -17.91
C LEU A 2 -3.52 -15.02 -16.71
N LYS A 3 -2.26 -15.38 -16.96
CA LYS A 3 -1.27 -15.69 -15.91
C LYS A 3 -0.84 -14.44 -15.13
N ASP A 4 -0.72 -13.29 -15.79
CA ASP A 4 -0.31 -12.04 -15.13
C ASP A 4 -1.42 -11.48 -14.24
N THR A 5 -2.68 -11.55 -14.68
CA THR A 5 -3.85 -11.13 -13.90
C THR A 5 -4.04 -11.96 -12.63
N ASN A 6 -3.74 -13.27 -12.69
CA ASN A 6 -3.83 -14.15 -11.52
C ASN A 6 -2.76 -13.82 -10.46
N ARG A 7 -1.56 -13.40 -10.89
CA ARG A 7 -0.48 -12.98 -9.97
C ARG A 7 -0.74 -11.62 -9.35
N LEU A 8 -1.31 -10.69 -10.12
CA LEU A 8 -1.67 -9.36 -9.61
C LEU A 8 -2.80 -9.42 -8.57
N GLY A 9 -3.78 -10.31 -8.77
CA GLY A 9 -4.84 -10.56 -7.80
C GLY A 9 -4.37 -11.04 -6.43
N GLU A 10 -3.21 -11.71 -6.37
CA GLU A 10 -2.56 -12.10 -5.11
C GLU A 10 -1.55 -11.06 -4.60
N ALA A 11 -0.89 -10.33 -5.51
CA ALA A 11 0.11 -9.33 -5.18
C ALA A 11 -0.49 -8.07 -4.51
N GLU A 12 -1.70 -7.68 -4.90
CA GLU A 12 -2.41 -6.51 -4.34
C GLU A 12 -2.71 -6.69 -2.85
N PRO A 13 -3.40 -7.76 -2.42
CA PRO A 13 -3.72 -7.95 -1.01
C PRO A 13 -2.46 -8.16 -0.17
N LEU A 14 -1.43 -8.81 -0.72
CA LEU A 14 -0.14 -9.01 -0.03
C LEU A 14 0.59 -7.69 0.20
N SER A 15 0.75 -6.87 -0.86
CA SER A 15 1.42 -5.57 -0.78
C SER A 15 0.65 -4.59 0.10
N ARG A 16 -0.69 -4.60 0.03
CA ARG A 16 -1.57 -3.83 0.91
C ARG A 16 -1.35 -4.21 2.37
N ARG A 17 -1.31 -5.51 2.69
CA ARG A 17 -1.11 -5.99 4.06
C ARG A 17 0.26 -5.62 4.60
N GLN A 18 1.31 -5.73 3.77
CA GLN A 18 2.66 -5.31 4.13
C GLN A 18 2.71 -3.81 4.47
N LEU A 19 2.08 -2.96 3.65
CA LEU A 19 1.99 -1.52 3.91
C LEU A 19 1.23 -1.23 5.22
N ILE A 20 0.08 -1.89 5.47
CA ILE A 20 -0.70 -1.73 6.70
C ILE A 20 0.12 -2.10 7.94
N ILE A 21 0.93 -3.16 7.89
CA ILE A 21 1.78 -3.56 9.02
C ILE A 21 2.77 -2.43 9.36
N PHE A 22 3.43 -1.84 8.36
CA PHE A 22 4.35 -0.73 8.60
C PHE A 22 3.66 0.56 9.03
N ILE A 23 2.47 0.84 8.48
CA ILE A 23 1.63 1.96 8.92
C ILE A 23 1.31 1.82 10.42
N ARG A 24 0.82 0.64 10.84
CA ARG A 24 0.50 0.36 12.25
C ARG A 24 1.73 0.36 13.14
N PHE A 25 2.87 -0.13 12.64
CA PHE A 25 4.14 -0.06 13.35
C PHE A 25 4.51 1.40 13.64
N ALA A 26 4.43 2.28 12.64
CA ALA A 26 4.73 3.69 12.82
C ALA A 26 3.75 4.36 13.79
N ALA A 27 2.45 4.06 13.69
CA ALA A 27 1.45 4.56 14.63
C ALA A 27 1.70 4.09 16.08
N SER A 28 2.16 2.85 16.28
CA SER A 28 2.37 2.27 17.61
C SER A 28 3.71 2.65 18.24
N THR A 29 4.74 2.88 17.43
CA THR A 29 6.12 3.12 17.90
C THR A 29 6.57 4.57 17.77
N GLY A 30 5.82 5.39 17.02
CA GLY A 30 6.20 6.75 16.64
C GLY A 30 7.33 6.82 15.61
N HIS A 31 7.82 5.70 15.08
CA HIS A 31 8.97 5.63 14.19
C HIS A 31 8.62 5.01 12.83
N GLU A 32 9.07 5.63 11.74
CA GLU A 32 8.96 5.06 10.41
C GLU A 32 9.88 3.84 10.29
N HIS A 33 9.33 2.70 9.86
CA HIS A 33 10.13 1.51 9.58
C HIS A 33 10.95 1.74 8.28
N PRO A 34 12.23 1.34 8.18
CA PRO A 34 13.05 1.55 6.97
C PRO A 34 12.41 0.99 5.69
N ASN A 35 11.67 -0.12 5.81
CA ASN A 35 10.97 -0.76 4.70
C ASN A 35 9.58 -0.17 4.40
N PHE A 36 9.13 0.86 5.11
CA PHE A 36 7.83 1.50 4.85
C PHE A 36 7.78 2.03 3.41
N ARG A 37 8.81 2.76 2.99
CA ARG A 37 8.90 3.30 1.62
C ARG A 37 8.91 2.21 0.56
N VAL A 38 9.63 1.11 0.82
CA VAL A 38 9.66 -0.05 -0.07
C VAL A 38 8.27 -0.69 -0.18
N ALA A 39 7.56 -0.88 0.94
CA ALA A 39 6.21 -1.42 0.92
C ALA A 39 5.21 -0.52 0.19
N LEU A 40 5.35 0.80 0.36
CA LEU A 40 4.54 1.79 -0.35
C LEU A 40 4.79 1.74 -1.86
N SER A 41 6.06 1.73 -2.28
CA SER A 41 6.44 1.60 -3.69
C SER A 41 5.91 0.31 -4.31
N ASN A 42 6.03 -0.83 -3.62
CA ASN A 42 5.51 -2.11 -4.11
C ASN A 42 3.99 -2.07 -4.31
N TYR A 43 3.26 -1.47 -3.36
CA TYR A 43 1.80 -1.35 -3.49
C TYR A 43 1.40 -0.44 -4.66
N ILE A 44 2.08 0.70 -4.85
CA ILE A 44 1.87 1.58 -6.01
C ILE A 44 2.12 0.82 -7.31
N GLU A 45 3.21 0.06 -7.38
CA GLU A 45 3.59 -0.68 -8.59
C GLU A 45 2.54 -1.73 -8.97
N VAL A 46 2.05 -2.50 -7.99
CA VAL A 46 0.98 -3.48 -8.21
C VAL A 46 -0.29 -2.78 -8.73
N LEU A 47 -0.69 -1.66 -8.13
CA LEU A 47 -1.87 -0.92 -8.59
C LEU A 47 -1.69 -0.37 -10.03
N LYS A 48 -0.49 0.09 -10.38
CA LYS A 48 -0.16 0.52 -11.76
C LYS A 48 -0.24 -0.65 -12.74
N GLN A 49 0.30 -1.82 -12.38
CA GLN A 49 0.21 -3.03 -13.20
C GLN A 49 -1.23 -3.54 -13.38
N MET A 50 -2.10 -3.28 -12.40
CA MET A 50 -3.55 -3.53 -12.50
C MET A 50 -4.32 -2.50 -13.35
N GLY A 51 -3.64 -1.46 -13.88
CA GLY A 51 -4.27 -0.41 -14.67
C GLY A 51 -5.01 0.65 -13.84
N THR A 52 -4.70 0.76 -12.55
CA THR A 52 -5.30 1.77 -11.67
C THR A 52 -4.73 3.15 -11.99
N SER A 53 -5.58 4.18 -12.11
CA SER A 53 -5.13 5.55 -12.36
C SER A 53 -4.35 6.12 -11.17
N GLU A 54 -3.41 7.03 -11.42
CA GLU A 54 -2.61 7.65 -10.35
C GLU A 54 -3.47 8.39 -9.31
N SER A 55 -4.58 8.99 -9.74
CA SER A 55 -5.57 9.62 -8.87
C SER A 55 -6.27 8.63 -7.93
N GLU A 56 -6.56 7.42 -8.42
CA GLU A 56 -7.16 6.35 -7.62
C GLU A 56 -6.13 5.72 -6.69
N ILE A 57 -4.89 5.54 -7.15
CA ILE A 57 -3.76 5.10 -6.32
C ILE A 57 -3.57 6.05 -5.13
N GLY A 58 -3.50 7.35 -5.39
CA GLY A 58 -3.36 8.36 -4.34
C GLY A 58 -4.51 8.33 -3.33
N ARG A 59 -5.77 8.18 -3.81
CA ARG A 59 -6.94 8.03 -2.93
C ARG A 59 -6.83 6.79 -2.04
N ARG A 60 -6.50 5.63 -2.61
CA ARG A 60 -6.35 4.38 -1.85
C ARG A 60 -5.28 4.48 -0.76
N ILE A 61 -4.13 5.06 -1.09
CA ILE A 61 -3.04 5.27 -0.11
C ILE A 61 -3.47 6.25 0.98
N SER A 62 -4.10 7.37 0.60
CA SER A 62 -4.61 8.35 1.57
C SER A 62 -5.64 7.73 2.52
N THR A 63 -6.55 6.89 2.00
CA THR A 63 -7.51 6.14 2.83
C THR A 63 -6.79 5.23 3.83
N LEU A 64 -5.81 4.43 3.38
CA LEU A 64 -5.05 3.53 4.26
C LEU A 64 -4.31 4.28 5.38
N LEU A 65 -3.76 5.45 5.09
CA LEU A 65 -3.06 6.26 6.09
C LEU A 65 -4.04 6.88 7.10
N LYS A 66 -5.22 7.31 6.65
CA LYS A 66 -6.28 7.86 7.52
C LYS A 66 -6.93 6.79 8.40
N GLU A 67 -7.21 5.61 7.85
CA GLU A 67 -7.80 4.47 8.58
C GLU A 67 -6.94 3.98 9.74
N HIS A 68 -5.64 4.29 9.71
CA HIS A 68 -4.67 3.78 10.68
C HIS A 68 -3.88 4.90 11.37
N ASP A 69 -4.49 6.08 11.50
CA ASP A 69 -4.02 7.21 12.33
C ASP A 69 -2.65 7.81 11.96
N LEU A 70 -2.14 7.59 10.74
CA LEU A 70 -0.99 8.33 10.21
C LEU A 70 -1.37 9.58 9.40
N GLY A 71 -2.68 9.88 9.28
CA GLY A 71 -3.21 10.97 8.47
C GLY A 71 -3.90 12.10 9.24
N GLY A 72 -3.75 12.15 10.57
CA GLY A 72 -4.45 13.08 11.45
C GLY A 72 -3.51 13.96 12.26
N GLY A 73 -3.24 15.16 11.74
CA GLY A 73 -2.59 16.29 12.39
C GLY A 73 -2.84 17.54 11.58
#